data_AF-A0A9P7FJY5-F1
#
_entry.id   AF-A0A9P7FJY5-F1
#
_cell.length_a   1.000
_cell.length_b   1.000
_cell.length_c   1.000
_cell.angle_alpha   90.00
_cell.angle_beta   90.00
_cell.angle_gamma   90.00
#
_symmetry.space_group_name_H-M   'P 1'
#
loop_
_entity.id
_entity.type
_entity.pdbx_description
1 polymer ?
#
loop_
_entity_poly.entity_id
_entity_poly.type
_entity_poly.pdbx_seq_one_letter_code
_entity_poly.pdbx_strand_id
1 'polypeptide(L)' 'FLWLKQILVSEPILKAPKFDGTPFIVTSDGCKDRFGAVLSQCFTTQLPSGDMIARTH' A
#
# COMPACT_ATOMS: atom_id res chain seq x y z
N PHE A 1 3.51 17.70 9.86
CA PHE A 1 3.87 16.26 9.95
C PHE A 1 2.67 15.37 10.26
N LEU A 2 1.80 15.73 11.22
CA LEU A 2 0.64 14.89 11.60
C LEU A 2 -0.30 14.58 10.42
N TRP A 3 -0.57 15.58 9.58
CA TRP A 3 -1.43 15.43 8.41
C TRP A 3 -0.95 14.35 7.43
N LEU A 4 0.36 14.26 7.16
CA LEU A 4 0.89 13.22 6.28
C LEU A 4 0.70 11.82 6.88
N LYS A 5 0.90 11.67 8.20
CA LYS A 5 0.62 10.41 8.88
C LYS A 5 -0.84 10.02 8.76
N GLN A 6 -1.76 10.98 8.90
CA GLN A 6 -3.20 10.75 8.72
C GLN A 6 -3.50 10.24 7.31
N ILE A 7 -2.89 10.84 6.27
CA ILE A 7 -3.05 10.38 4.89
C ILE A 7 -2.53 8.95 4.70
N LEU A 8 -1.35 8.63 5.23
CA LEU A 8 -0.74 7.31 5.08
C LEU A 8 -1.56 6.18 5.71
N VAL A 9 -2.35 6.48 6.74
CA VAL A 9 -3.20 5.49 7.45
C VAL A 9 -4.67 5.55 7.05
N SER A 10 -5.01 6.30 6.00
CA SER A 10 -6.38 6.44 5.51
C SER A 10 -6.50 5.90 4.08
N GLU A 11 -7.74 5.61 3.66
CA GLU A 11 -8.01 5.38 2.25
C GLU A 11 -7.69 6.64 1.41
N PRO A 12 -7.18 6.48 0.19
CA PRO A 12 -6.97 5.21 -0.51
C PRO A 12 -5.60 4.59 -0.27
N ILE A 13 -4.72 5.13 0.59
CA ILE A 13 -3.36 4.62 0.78
C ILE A 13 -3.40 3.28 1.50
N LEU A 14 -3.94 3.24 2.71
CA LEU A 14 -4.18 2.00 3.43
C LEU A 14 -5.46 1.35 2.91
N LYS A 15 -5.38 0.08 2.49
CA LYS A 15 -6.54 -0.71 2.05
C LYS A 15 -6.66 -1.99 2.86
N ALA A 16 -7.89 -2.49 2.97
CA ALA A 16 -8.14 -3.81 3.53
C ALA A 16 -7.44 -4.89 2.68
N PRO A 17 -6.76 -5.88 3.29
CA PRO A 17 -6.08 -6.94 2.56
C PRO A 17 -7.07 -7.81 1.79
N LYS A 18 -6.64 -8.31 0.63
CA LYS A 18 -7.36 -9.33 -0.14
C LYS A 18 -6.82 -10.71 0.21
N PHE A 19 -7.71 -11.62 0.58
CA PHE A 19 -7.38 -13.04 0.79
C PHE A 19 -7.92 -13.90 -0.36
N ASP A 20 -7.78 -13.42 -1.59
CA ASP A 20 -8.29 -14.03 -2.83
C ASP A 20 -7.20 -14.75 -3.65
N GLY A 21 -6.01 -14.91 -3.07
CA GLY A 21 -4.84 -15.46 -3.76
C GLY A 21 -3.95 -14.40 -4.41
N THR A 22 -4.35 -13.12 -4.43
CA THR A 22 -3.45 -12.03 -4.83
C THR A 22 -2.22 -12.00 -3.91
N PRO A 23 -0.98 -12.07 -4.43
CA PRO A 23 0.21 -12.10 -3.59
C PRO A 23 0.42 -10.81 -2.79
N PHE A 24 0.95 -10.96 -1.58
CA PHE A 24 1.55 -9.83 -0.85
C PHE A 24 2.97 -9.57 -1.33
N ILE A 25 3.37 -8.30 -1.32
CA ILE A 25 4.73 -7.82 -1.60
C ILE A 25 5.29 -7.27 -0.30
N VAL A 26 6.43 -7.83 0.14
CA VAL A 26 7.17 -7.34 1.31
C VAL A 26 8.37 -6.55 0.81
N THR A 27 8.42 -5.27 1.16
CA THR A 27 9.61 -4.43 0.97
C THR A 27 10.22 -4.17 2.34
N SER A 28 11.48 -4.57 2.53
CA SER A 28 12.19 -4.37 3.79
C SER A 28 13.55 -3.71 3.55
N ASP A 29 13.97 -2.88 4.49
CA ASP A 29 15.30 -2.30 4.54
C ASP A 29 15.81 -2.29 5.99
N GLY A 30 17.13 -2.39 6.15
CA GLY A 30 17.79 -2.53 7.44
C GLY A 30 19.04 -1.67 7.55
N CYS A 31 19.29 -1.16 8.75
CA CYS A 31 20.54 -0.51 9.11
C CYS A 31 21.15 -1.17 10.35
N LYS A 32 22.31 -0.68 10.80
CA LYS A 32 23.04 -1.23 11.95
C LYS A 32 22.18 -1.39 13.22
N ASP A 33 21.22 -0.50 13.43
CA ASP A 33 20.46 -0.44 14.68
C ASP A 33 19.08 -1.11 14.59
N ARG A 34 18.47 -1.17 13.40
CA ARG A 34 17.07 -1.56 13.23
C ARG A 34 16.74 -1.92 11.79
N PHE A 35 15.56 -2.52 11.58
CA PHE A 35 14.97 -2.71 10.26
C PHE A 35 13.55 -2.15 10.22
N GLY A 36 13.05 -1.92 9.01
CA GLY A 36 11.67 -1.57 8.73
C GLY A 36 11.14 -2.38 7.56
N ALA A 37 9.82 -2.57 7.50
CA ALA A 37 9.16 -3.24 6.40
C ALA A 37 7.81 -2.60 6.07
N VAL A 38 7.41 -2.71 4.82
CA VAL A 38 6.07 -2.38 4.31
C VAL A 38 5.51 -3.63 3.65
N LEU A 39 4.35 -4.08 4.13
CA LEU A 39 3.55 -5.11 3.48
C LEU A 39 2.55 -4.42 2.56
N SER A 40 2.51 -4.83 1.30
CA SER A 40 1.65 -4.21 0.30
C SER A 40 0.99 -5.24 -0.62
N GLN A 41 -0.04 -4.83 -1.35
CA GLN A 41 -0.77 -5.68 -2.29
C GLN A 41 -1.22 -4.88 -3.51
N CYS A 42 -1.41 -5.56 -4.66
CA CYS A 42 -1.84 -4.91 -5.90
C CYS A 42 -3.38 -4.81 -5.97
N PHE A 43 -3.88 -3.61 -6.29
CA PHE A 43 -5.31 -3.33 -6.48
C PHE A 43 -5.54 -2.66 -7.83
N THR A 44 -6.56 -3.12 -8.55
CA THR A 44 -7.12 -2.39 -9.66
C THR A 44 -8.03 -1.28 -9.14
N THR A 45 -7.80 -0.05 -9.58
CA THR A 45 -8.61 1.12 -9.22
C THR A 45 -9.06 1.81 -10.49
N GLN A 46 -10.32 2.25 -10.51
CA GLN A 46 -10.85 3.04 -11.61
C GLN A 46 -10.48 4.52 -11.43
N LEU A 47 -9.92 5.14 -12.47
CA LEU A 47 -9.69 6.57 -12.54
C LEU A 47 -11.02 7.31 -12.84
N PRO A 48 -11.11 8.62 -12.56
CA PRO A 48 -12.26 9.42 -12.97
C PRO A 48 -12.51 9.41 -14.48
N SER A 49 -11.49 9.13 -15.30
CA SER A 49 -11.62 8.93 -16.75
C SER A 49 -12.35 7.63 -17.14
N GLY A 50 -12.54 6.71 -16.20
CA GLY A 50 -13.08 5.37 -16.43
C GLY A 50 -12.00 4.29 -16.60
N ASP A 51 -10.73 4.69 -16.76
CA ASP A 51 -9.62 3.76 -16.98
C ASP A 51 -9.31 2.94 -15.73
N MET A 52 -9.02 1.65 -15.92
CA MET A 52 -8.62 0.74 -14.85
C MET A 52 -7.10 0.68 -14.75
N ILE A 53 -6.56 1.01 -13.59
CA ILE A 53 -5.11 0.99 -13.34
C ILE A 53 -4.75 0.11 -12.15
N ALA A 54 -3.61 -0.58 -12.24
CA ALA A 54 -3.03 -1.32 -11.14
C ALA A 54 -2.24 -0.36 -10.23
N ARG A 55 -2.45 -0.47 -8.91
CA ARG A 55 -1.70 0.28 -7.88
C ARG A 55 -1.32 -0.64 -6.73
N THR A 56 -0.14 -0.41 -6.17
CA THR A 56 0.31 -1.06 -4.94
C THR A 56 -0.11 -0.22 -3.76
N HIS A 57 -0.75 -0.86 -2.78
CA HIS A 57 -1.23 -0.27 -1.53
C HIS A 57 -0.61 -0.99 -0.34
#